data_AF-A0AAX2RV11-F1
#
_entry.id   AF-A0AAX2RV11-F1
#
_cell.length_a   1.000
_cell.length_b   1.000
_cell.length_c   1.000
_cell.angle_alpha   90.00
_cell.angle_beta   90.00
_cell.angle_gamma   90.00
#
_symmetry.space_group_name_H-M   'P 1'
#
loop_
_entity.id
_entity.type
_entity.pdbx_description
1 polymer ?
#
loop_
_entity_poly.entity_id
_entity_poly.type
_entity_poly.pdbx_seq_one_letter_code
_entity_poly.pdbx_strand_id
1 'polypeptide(L)'
;MMTSGDGLTSPARLLRLASWVIAIIFAVFLNMLGSLVIRDMAFAPTGGPPVIEQFADAPTKSRLDAARRNLQAQHNALADKADTMEVARGRAAKEYAAEKESFRNWLATRSVTGDSARDPDILARTRKLDSLQAVVVNWQHQIDAINDQQRALASQQTQVDTQIAEADAAAERRFDEATRHYELQVFGLRLALTLPILLVAIWLFIRYRKVRYWPFVYGFGLFALSAFFIELVPYLPNFGGYVRVLVGIALTVFAGLYMMKAFQRYAERKRLELQQDQGERARTIGYEKAVRSLEKKRCPSCDKQWNLGGDDSTFCVHCGLRLFNVCECGGRNFFFFPHCHQCGAAQGNEVPASSD
;
A
#
# COMPACT_ATOMS: atom_id res chain seq x y z
N MET A 1 -5.29 -15.99 -34.64
CA MET A 1 -4.45 -17.09 -35.11
C MET A 1 -3.07 -16.89 -34.50
N MET A 2 -2.74 -17.67 -33.47
CA MET A 2 -1.38 -17.80 -32.99
C MET A 2 -0.66 -18.63 -34.03
N THR A 3 0.26 -18.02 -34.76
CA THR A 3 1.25 -18.74 -35.56
C THR A 3 2.07 -19.58 -34.57
N SER A 4 1.76 -20.88 -34.51
CA SER A 4 2.62 -21.89 -33.92
C SER A 4 4.02 -21.64 -34.49
N GLY A 5 4.98 -21.40 -33.61
CA GLY A 5 6.34 -21.04 -33.97
C GLY A 5 7.08 -22.27 -34.48
N ASP A 6 6.80 -22.64 -35.72
CA ASP A 6 7.52 -23.64 -36.49
C ASP A 6 8.67 -22.95 -37.25
N GLY A 7 9.88 -23.54 -37.19
CA GLY A 7 10.96 -23.29 -38.17
C GLY A 7 11.96 -22.13 -37.94
N LEU A 8 11.98 -21.43 -36.81
CA LEU A 8 12.94 -20.33 -36.61
C LEU A 8 14.15 -20.79 -35.75
N THR A 9 15.31 -20.85 -36.40
CA THR A 9 16.66 -21.08 -35.84
C THR A 9 16.87 -20.29 -34.54
N SER A 10 17.69 -20.80 -33.60
CA SER A 10 18.01 -20.13 -32.32
C SER A 10 18.19 -18.59 -32.37
N PRO A 11 18.79 -17.97 -33.41
CA PRO A 11 18.88 -16.51 -33.53
C PRO A 11 17.54 -15.77 -33.58
N ALA A 12 16.49 -16.33 -34.18
CA ALA A 12 15.20 -15.63 -34.29
C ALA A 12 14.42 -15.60 -32.97
N ARG A 13 14.56 -16.63 -32.13
CA ARG A 13 14.05 -16.60 -30.74
C ARG A 13 14.80 -15.57 -29.90
N LEU A 14 16.13 -15.49 -30.06
CA LEU A 14 16.96 -14.46 -29.43
C LEU A 14 16.57 -13.05 -29.88
N LEU A 15 16.34 -12.83 -31.17
CA LEU A 15 15.91 -11.55 -31.72
C LEU A 15 14.55 -11.11 -31.14
N ARG A 16 13.61 -12.05 -31.01
CA ARG A 16 12.29 -11.77 -30.41
C ARG A 16 12.39 -11.44 -28.92
N LEU A 17 13.27 -12.11 -28.20
CA LEU A 17 13.52 -11.85 -26.78
C LEU A 17 14.23 -10.50 -26.58
N ALA A 18 15.24 -10.21 -27.38
CA ALA A 18 15.91 -8.91 -27.41
C ALA A 18 14.94 -7.77 -27.74
N SER A 19 14.02 -7.99 -28.69
CA SER A 19 12.97 -7.02 -29.02
C SER A 19 12.04 -6.72 -27.84
N TRP A 20 11.68 -7.73 -27.04
CA TRP A 20 10.92 -7.55 -25.81
C TRP A 20 11.69 -6.78 -24.74
N VAL A 21 13.00 -7.05 -24.59
CA VAL A 21 13.87 -6.31 -23.68
C VAL A 21 13.92 -4.82 -24.08
N ILE A 22 14.09 -4.53 -25.38
CA ILE A 22 14.07 -3.16 -25.89
C ILE A 22 12.72 -2.48 -25.60
N ALA A 23 11.60 -3.18 -25.82
CA ALA A 23 10.27 -2.66 -25.52
C ALA A 23 10.08 -2.31 -24.03
N ILE A 24 10.58 -3.16 -23.12
CA ILE A 24 10.51 -2.94 -21.68
C ILE A 24 11.40 -1.75 -21.29
N ILE A 25 12.64 -1.70 -21.76
CA ILE A 25 13.57 -0.59 -21.49
C ILE A 25 12.97 0.73 -21.98
N PHE A 26 12.41 0.75 -23.19
CA PHE A 26 11.72 1.91 -23.75
C PHE A 26 10.55 2.36 -22.87
N ALA A 27 9.72 1.42 -22.40
CA ALA A 27 8.62 1.73 -21.48
C ALA A 27 9.12 2.30 -20.14
N VAL A 28 10.24 1.80 -19.60
CA VAL A 28 10.84 2.29 -18.35
C VAL A 28 11.31 3.74 -18.52
N PHE A 29 12.00 4.06 -19.61
CA PHE A 29 12.42 5.45 -19.88
C PHE A 29 11.24 6.40 -20.04
N LEU A 30 10.17 5.97 -20.73
CA LEU A 30 8.95 6.78 -20.83
C LEU A 30 8.26 6.98 -19.48
N ASN A 31 8.20 5.95 -18.63
CA ASN A 31 7.68 6.08 -17.26
C ASN A 31 8.54 7.06 -16.43
N MET A 32 9.87 7.00 -16.56
CA MET A 32 10.78 7.91 -15.87
C MET A 32 10.54 9.35 -16.32
N LEU A 33 10.42 9.59 -17.63
CA LEU A 33 10.09 10.89 -18.20
C LEU A 33 8.72 11.40 -17.71
N GLY A 34 7.69 10.53 -17.71
CA GLY A 34 6.36 10.85 -17.18
C GLY A 34 6.43 11.33 -15.73
N SER A 35 7.18 10.60 -14.89
CA SER A 35 7.32 10.93 -13.47
C SER A 35 7.98 12.30 -13.22
N LEU A 36 8.87 12.74 -14.10
CA LEU A 36 9.48 14.07 -14.03
C LEU A 36 8.46 15.14 -14.39
N VAL A 37 7.75 14.96 -15.50
CA VAL A 37 6.70 15.89 -15.95
C VAL A 37 5.64 16.07 -14.87
N ILE A 38 5.25 15.01 -14.18
CA ILE A 38 4.23 15.09 -13.13
C ILE A 38 4.74 15.76 -11.85
N ARG A 39 6.02 15.61 -11.52
CA ARG A 39 6.62 16.35 -10.42
C ARG A 39 6.53 17.85 -10.66
N ASP A 40 6.75 18.28 -11.89
CA ASP A 40 6.61 19.68 -12.28
C ASP A 40 5.15 20.13 -12.31
N MET A 41 4.21 19.23 -12.65
CA MET A 41 2.76 19.50 -12.57
C MET A 41 2.23 19.74 -11.16
N ALA A 42 2.93 19.27 -10.12
CA ALA A 42 2.56 19.58 -8.73
C ALA A 42 2.65 21.08 -8.43
N PHE A 43 3.49 21.83 -9.16
CA PHE A 43 3.64 23.27 -8.99
C PHE A 43 2.84 24.10 -10.01
N ALA A 44 2.08 23.43 -10.90
CA ALA A 44 1.27 24.11 -11.90
C ALA A 44 0.07 24.89 -11.33
N PRO A 45 -0.62 24.44 -10.25
CA PRO A 45 -1.63 25.25 -9.58
C PRO A 45 -1.02 26.48 -8.91
N THR A 46 -1.65 27.64 -9.10
CA THR A 46 -1.21 28.91 -8.50
C THR A 46 -1.20 28.80 -6.97
N GLY A 47 -0.03 28.92 -6.36
CA GLY A 47 0.16 28.87 -4.90
C GLY A 47 0.90 27.64 -4.38
N GLY A 48 1.18 26.64 -5.23
CA GLY A 48 1.84 25.39 -4.82
C GLY A 48 0.96 24.55 -3.87
N PRO A 49 1.54 23.56 -3.18
CA PRO A 49 0.78 22.79 -2.21
C PRO A 49 0.28 23.70 -1.07
N PRO A 50 -1.01 23.64 -0.70
CA PRO A 50 -1.54 24.43 0.39
C PRO A 50 -0.78 24.11 1.67
N VAL A 51 -0.52 25.13 2.49
CA VAL A 51 0.17 24.98 3.78
C VAL A 51 -0.72 25.56 4.87
N ILE A 52 -0.84 24.85 6.00
CA ILE A 52 -1.80 25.17 7.05
C ILE A 52 -1.62 26.59 7.62
N GLU A 53 -0.39 27.10 7.64
CA GLU A 53 -0.04 28.43 8.14
C GLU A 53 -0.68 29.55 7.31
N GLN A 54 -1.01 29.30 6.04
CA GLN A 54 -1.69 30.26 5.17
C GLN A 54 -3.18 30.42 5.53
N PHE A 55 -3.76 29.43 6.21
CA PHE A 55 -5.17 29.40 6.61
C PHE A 55 -5.39 29.69 8.09
N ALA A 56 -4.30 29.70 8.88
CA ALA A 56 -4.30 30.10 10.28
C ALA A 56 -4.28 31.63 10.40
N ASP A 57 -5.19 32.18 11.21
CA ASP A 57 -5.20 33.60 11.52
C ASP A 57 -4.13 33.92 12.59
N ALA A 58 -2.89 34.12 12.14
CA ALA A 58 -1.73 34.39 12.99
C ALA A 58 -1.96 35.48 14.07
N PRO A 59 -2.57 36.66 13.78
CA PRO A 59 -2.83 37.65 14.82
C PRO A 59 -3.85 37.16 15.86
N THR A 60 -4.93 36.49 15.46
CA THR A 60 -5.93 35.96 16.41
C THR A 60 -5.34 34.87 17.29
N LYS A 61 -4.56 33.94 16.71
CA LYS A 61 -3.86 32.90 17.46
C LYS A 61 -2.89 33.49 18.48
N SER A 62 -2.09 34.48 18.08
CA SER A 62 -1.15 35.16 18.98
C SER A 62 -1.84 35.85 20.16
N ARG A 63 -3.03 36.43 19.94
CA ARG A 63 -3.85 37.08 20.97
C ARG A 63 -4.41 36.06 21.96
N LEU A 64 -4.97 34.95 21.48
CA LEU A 64 -5.51 33.88 22.32
C LEU A 64 -4.41 33.20 23.13
N ASP A 65 -3.25 32.95 22.53
CA ASP A 65 -2.09 32.40 23.23
C ASP A 65 -1.58 33.33 24.33
N ALA A 66 -1.57 34.65 24.07
CA ALA A 66 -1.22 35.63 25.09
C ALA A 66 -2.23 35.67 26.24
N ALA A 67 -3.53 35.58 25.94
CA ALA A 67 -4.58 35.49 26.96
C ALA A 67 -4.43 34.23 27.82
N ARG A 68 -4.17 33.08 27.20
CA ARG A 68 -3.91 31.80 27.90
C ARG A 68 -2.70 31.89 28.83
N ARG A 69 -1.59 32.47 28.35
CA ARG A 69 -0.38 32.69 29.18
C ARG A 69 -0.66 33.59 30.39
N ASN A 70 -1.45 34.66 30.20
CA ASN A 70 -1.81 35.56 31.29
C ASN A 70 -2.70 34.84 32.34
N LEU A 71 -3.72 34.10 31.90
CA LEU A 71 -4.57 33.30 32.80
C LEU A 71 -3.76 32.25 33.57
N GLN A 72 -2.81 31.58 32.90
CA GLN A 72 -1.92 30.61 33.55
C GLN A 72 -1.03 31.28 34.60
N ALA A 73 -0.48 32.46 34.32
CA ALA A 73 0.32 33.21 35.29
C ALA A 73 -0.51 33.62 36.52
N GLN A 74 -1.76 34.05 36.33
CA GLN A 74 -2.67 34.37 37.43
C GLN A 74 -3.04 33.14 38.26
N HIS A 75 -3.30 32.01 37.60
CA HIS A 75 -3.56 30.74 38.26
C HIS A 75 -2.37 30.30 39.13
N ASN A 76 -1.16 30.36 38.59
CA ASN A 76 0.06 30.01 39.32
C ASN A 76 0.27 30.93 40.54
N ALA A 77 0.08 32.25 40.38
CA ALA A 77 0.21 33.20 41.48
C ALA A 77 -0.83 32.97 42.60
N LEU A 78 -2.05 32.53 42.26
CA LEU A 78 -3.06 32.14 43.26
C LEU A 78 -2.73 30.79 43.90
N ALA A 79 -2.19 29.83 43.15
CA ALA A 79 -1.75 28.54 43.67
C ALA A 79 -0.63 28.72 44.70
N ASP A 80 0.36 29.56 44.42
CA ASP A 80 1.43 29.89 45.36
C ASP A 80 0.87 30.54 46.64
N LYS A 81 -0.09 31.46 46.51
CA LYS A 81 -0.79 32.05 47.67
C LYS A 81 -1.53 30.99 48.47
N ALA A 82 -2.30 30.12 47.82
CA ALA A 82 -3.04 29.05 48.48
C ALA A 82 -2.11 28.14 49.28
N ASP A 83 -0.95 27.76 48.72
CA ASP A 83 0.05 26.93 49.40
C ASP A 83 0.59 27.62 50.67
N THR A 84 0.94 28.91 50.58
CA THR A 84 1.40 29.67 51.77
C THR A 84 0.33 29.75 52.87
N MET A 85 -0.95 29.91 52.51
CA MET A 85 -2.05 29.94 53.47
C MET A 85 -2.33 28.57 54.07
N GLU A 86 -2.19 27.50 53.30
CA GLU A 86 -2.34 26.11 53.77
C GLU A 86 -1.24 25.77 54.79
N VAL A 87 0.00 26.21 54.56
CA VAL A 87 1.08 26.09 55.56
C VAL A 87 0.76 26.88 56.84
N ALA A 88 0.22 28.10 56.72
CA ALA A 88 -0.17 28.91 57.88
C ALA A 88 -1.32 28.27 58.68
N ARG A 89 -2.35 27.76 57.97
CA ARG A 89 -3.44 26.97 58.56
C ARG A 89 -2.90 25.74 59.29
N GLY A 90 -1.98 25.01 58.66
CA GLY A 90 -1.33 23.84 59.23
C GLY A 90 -0.58 24.13 60.53
N ARG A 91 0.11 25.27 60.62
CA ARG A 91 0.76 25.73 61.87
C ARG A 91 -0.28 26.06 62.95
N ALA A 92 -1.31 26.84 62.62
CA ALA A 92 -2.38 27.17 63.56
C ALA A 92 -3.15 25.94 64.06
N ALA A 93 -3.39 24.96 63.18
CA ALA A 93 -4.05 23.71 63.53
C ALA A 93 -3.19 22.84 64.47
N LYS A 94 -1.86 22.81 64.26
CA LYS A 94 -0.93 22.13 65.17
C LYS A 94 -0.91 22.79 66.55
N GLU A 95 -0.89 24.12 66.60
CA GLU A 95 -0.95 24.87 67.87
C GLU A 95 -2.26 24.58 68.62
N TYR A 96 -3.39 24.64 67.92
CA TYR A 96 -4.69 24.27 68.49
C TYR A 96 -4.71 22.83 69.01
N ALA A 97 -4.15 21.87 68.26
CA ALA A 97 -4.08 20.47 68.69
C ALA A 97 -3.16 20.27 69.92
N ALA A 98 -2.02 20.96 69.97
CA ALA A 98 -1.09 20.91 71.09
C ALA A 98 -1.72 21.49 72.36
N GLU A 99 -2.41 22.64 72.26
CA GLU A 99 -3.12 23.26 73.38
C GLU A 99 -4.32 22.42 73.84
N LYS A 100 -5.04 21.78 72.91
CA LYS A 100 -6.13 20.85 73.24
C LYS A 100 -5.62 19.62 73.98
N GLU A 101 -4.48 19.07 73.56
CA GLU A 101 -3.84 17.93 74.24
C GLU A 101 -3.32 18.33 75.63
N SER A 102 -2.68 19.49 75.75
CA SER A 102 -2.25 20.06 77.04
C SER A 102 -3.43 20.26 77.99
N PHE A 103 -4.55 20.80 77.48
CA PHE A 103 -5.77 20.95 78.25
C PHE A 103 -6.35 19.61 78.70
N ARG A 104 -6.35 18.59 77.83
CA ARG A 104 -6.78 17.23 78.18
C ARG A 104 -5.90 16.60 79.26
N ASN A 105 -4.58 16.73 79.15
CA ASN A 105 -3.64 16.23 80.15
C ASN A 105 -3.84 16.94 81.50
N TRP A 106 -4.04 18.26 81.48
CA TRP A 106 -4.35 19.03 82.68
C TRP A 106 -5.66 18.57 83.34
N LEU A 107 -6.72 18.34 82.56
CA LEU A 107 -7.99 17.80 83.06
C LEU A 107 -7.80 16.42 83.69
N ALA A 108 -7.00 15.54 83.06
CA ALA A 108 -6.74 14.18 83.55
C ALA A 108 -5.92 14.15 84.84
N THR A 109 -4.95 15.05 85.02
CA THR A 109 -4.20 15.17 86.28
C THR A 109 -5.08 15.74 87.39
N ARG A 110 -5.96 16.71 87.08
CA ARG A 110 -6.80 17.41 88.07
C ARG A 110 -8.04 16.60 88.49
N SER A 111 -8.60 15.78 87.61
CA SER A 111 -9.72 14.88 87.93
C SER A 111 -9.36 13.83 89.00
N VAL A 112 -8.07 13.61 89.26
CA VAL A 112 -7.55 12.75 90.34
C VAL A 112 -7.50 13.49 91.69
N THR A 113 -7.57 14.83 91.72
CA THR A 113 -7.27 15.66 92.90
C THR A 113 -8.42 16.53 93.45
N GLY A 114 -9.60 16.59 92.82
CA GLY A 114 -10.81 17.14 93.46
C GLY A 114 -11.60 18.20 92.68
N ASP A 115 -12.87 18.30 93.10
CA ASP A 115 -14.06 19.11 92.70
C ASP A 115 -14.02 19.90 91.37
N SER A 116 -14.80 19.44 90.39
CA SER A 116 -14.76 19.87 88.99
C SER A 116 -15.87 20.85 88.57
N ALA A 117 -16.74 21.27 89.49
CA ALA A 117 -18.05 21.81 89.12
C ALA A 117 -18.12 23.34 88.87
N ARG A 118 -17.09 24.14 89.19
CA ARG A 118 -17.13 25.61 88.98
C ARG A 118 -15.75 26.27 89.15
N ASP A 119 -14.88 26.14 88.13
CA ASP A 119 -13.50 26.65 88.17
C ASP A 119 -13.27 27.76 87.11
N PRO A 120 -12.86 28.99 87.51
CA PRO A 120 -12.51 30.05 86.57
C PRO A 120 -11.37 29.68 85.61
N ASP A 121 -10.51 28.72 85.96
CA ASP A 121 -9.39 28.28 85.12
C ASP A 121 -9.86 27.47 83.90
N ILE A 122 -10.96 26.72 84.02
CA ILE A 122 -11.58 25.99 82.89
C ILE A 122 -12.09 27.00 81.86
N LEU A 123 -12.79 28.04 82.32
CA LEU A 123 -13.30 29.09 81.44
C LEU A 123 -12.17 29.85 80.72
N ALA A 124 -11.05 30.13 81.40
CA ALA A 124 -9.90 30.77 80.79
C ALA A 124 -9.25 29.90 79.69
N ARG A 125 -9.09 28.60 79.93
CA ARG A 125 -8.50 27.66 78.96
C ARG A 125 -9.44 27.35 77.80
N THR A 126 -10.75 27.26 78.03
CA THR A 126 -11.75 27.14 76.96
C THR A 126 -11.72 28.37 76.06
N ARG A 127 -11.71 29.59 76.61
CA ARG A 127 -11.57 30.82 75.80
C ARG A 127 -10.28 30.85 74.98
N LYS A 128 -9.17 30.34 75.51
CA LYS A 128 -7.91 30.19 74.76
C LYS A 128 -8.08 29.23 73.58
N LEU A 129 -8.71 28.08 73.79
CA LEU A 129 -9.01 27.13 72.70
C LEU A 129 -9.94 27.72 71.65
N ASP A 130 -11.00 28.42 72.06
CA ASP A 130 -11.93 29.09 71.14
C ASP A 130 -11.21 30.14 70.29
N SER A 131 -10.28 30.89 70.89
CA SER A 131 -9.47 31.88 70.16
C SER A 131 -8.56 31.24 69.11
N LEU A 132 -7.93 30.10 69.44
CA LEU A 132 -7.09 29.35 68.50
C LEU A 132 -7.92 28.68 67.39
N GLN A 133 -9.10 28.16 67.74
CA GLN A 133 -10.04 27.61 66.77
C GLN A 133 -10.53 28.69 65.79
N ALA A 134 -10.83 29.89 66.27
CA ALA A 134 -11.22 31.01 65.42
C ALA A 134 -10.12 31.38 64.41
N VAL A 135 -8.83 31.31 64.81
CA VAL A 135 -7.70 31.53 63.89
C VAL A 135 -7.67 30.46 62.79
N VAL A 136 -7.86 29.18 63.12
CA VAL A 136 -7.90 28.09 62.13
C VAL A 136 -9.07 28.27 61.14
N VAL A 137 -10.26 28.60 61.64
CA VAL A 137 -11.45 28.85 60.81
C VAL A 137 -11.26 30.07 59.90
N ASN A 138 -10.64 31.14 60.41
CA ASN A 138 -10.33 32.33 59.62
C ASN A 138 -9.35 32.02 58.46
N TRP A 139 -8.34 31.19 58.69
CA TRP A 139 -7.47 30.71 57.61
C TRP A 139 -8.22 29.85 56.59
N GLN A 140 -9.14 29.00 57.05
CA GLN A 140 -9.97 28.21 56.15
C GLN A 140 -10.84 29.07 55.24
N HIS A 141 -11.51 30.10 55.78
CA HIS A 141 -12.31 31.03 54.98
C HIS A 141 -11.47 31.77 53.92
N GLN A 142 -10.23 32.13 54.24
CA GLN A 142 -9.32 32.76 53.26
C GLN A 142 -8.91 31.79 52.14
N ILE A 143 -8.67 30.52 52.45
CA ILE A 143 -8.38 29.47 51.46
C ILE A 143 -9.61 29.25 50.57
N ASP A 144 -10.81 29.16 51.14
CA ASP A 144 -12.04 28.98 50.39
C ASP A 144 -12.29 30.14 49.40
N ALA A 145 -12.02 31.38 49.81
CA ALA A 145 -12.10 32.55 48.93
C ALA A 145 -11.10 32.49 47.76
N ILE A 146 -9.89 31.97 47.97
CA ILE A 146 -8.90 31.77 46.88
C ILE A 146 -9.36 30.64 45.94
N ASN A 147 -9.93 29.57 46.49
CA ASN A 147 -10.49 28.48 45.68
C ASN A 147 -11.64 28.95 44.78
N ASP A 148 -12.49 29.87 45.27
CA ASP A 148 -13.52 30.52 44.46
C ASP A 148 -12.92 31.31 43.29
N GLN A 149 -11.85 32.06 43.53
CA GLN A 149 -11.13 32.79 42.48
C GLN A 149 -10.50 31.85 41.45
N GLN A 150 -9.89 30.73 41.90
CA GLN A 150 -9.35 29.72 40.99
C GLN A 150 -10.43 29.08 40.12
N ARG A 151 -11.61 28.79 40.67
CA ARG A 151 -12.76 28.28 39.89
C ARG A 151 -13.21 29.28 38.82
N ALA A 152 -13.24 30.57 39.14
CA ALA A 152 -13.58 31.62 38.18
C ALA A 152 -12.53 31.75 37.06
N LEU A 153 -11.24 31.62 37.38
CA LEU A 153 -10.15 31.61 36.39
C LEU A 153 -10.18 30.36 35.50
N ALA A 154 -10.48 29.19 36.07
CA ALA A 154 -10.58 27.94 35.32
C ALA A 154 -11.71 27.97 34.26
N SER A 155 -12.82 28.65 34.56
CA SER A 155 -13.90 28.84 33.58
C SER A 155 -13.46 29.75 32.43
N GLN A 156 -12.72 30.83 32.72
CA GLN A 156 -12.15 31.71 31.69
C GLN A 156 -11.09 30.99 30.84
N GLN A 157 -10.26 30.15 31.47
CA GLN A 157 -9.27 29.34 30.76
C GLN A 157 -9.94 28.37 29.79
N THR A 158 -10.98 27.67 30.25
CA THR A 158 -11.79 26.79 29.39
C THR A 158 -12.38 27.56 28.21
N GLN A 159 -12.89 28.78 28.41
CA GLN A 159 -13.42 29.60 27.31
C GLN A 159 -12.35 29.98 26.27
N VAL A 160 -11.15 30.37 26.72
CA VAL A 160 -10.04 30.69 25.81
C VAL A 160 -9.59 29.43 25.06
N ASP A 161 -9.48 28.29 25.75
CA ASP A 161 -9.12 27.02 25.12
C ASP A 161 -10.16 26.57 24.09
N THR A 162 -11.46 26.79 24.34
CA THR A 162 -12.51 26.55 23.32
C THR A 162 -12.38 27.46 22.11
N GLN A 163 -12.04 28.74 22.30
CA GLN A 163 -11.84 29.67 21.18
C GLN A 163 -10.61 29.30 20.34
N ILE A 164 -9.54 28.80 20.97
CA ILE A 164 -8.36 28.28 20.27
C ILE A 164 -8.76 27.05 19.43
N ALA A 165 -9.47 26.09 20.02
CA ALA A 165 -9.93 24.90 19.33
C ALA A 165 -10.86 25.24 18.15
N GLU A 166 -11.76 26.21 18.30
CA GLU A 166 -12.64 26.69 17.22
C GLU A 166 -11.87 27.36 16.09
N ALA A 167 -10.87 28.19 16.43
CA ALA A 167 -10.02 28.86 15.46
C ALA A 167 -9.16 27.86 14.67
N ASP A 168 -8.57 26.88 15.35
CA ASP A 168 -7.80 25.80 14.72
C ASP A 168 -8.71 24.92 13.85
N ALA A 169 -9.90 24.53 14.32
CA ALA A 169 -10.87 23.77 13.52
C ALA A 169 -11.42 24.55 12.32
N ALA A 170 -11.48 25.89 12.39
CA ALA A 170 -11.82 26.72 11.24
C ALA A 170 -10.67 26.78 10.22
N ALA A 171 -9.42 26.85 10.67
CA ALA A 171 -8.24 26.79 9.81
C ALA A 171 -8.12 25.43 9.11
N GLU A 172 -8.30 24.32 9.84
CA GLU A 172 -8.31 22.97 9.29
C GLU A 172 -9.38 22.79 8.22
N ARG A 173 -10.61 23.27 8.46
CA ARG A 173 -11.69 23.19 7.44
C ARG A 173 -11.33 23.92 6.15
N ARG A 174 -10.74 25.11 6.24
CA ARG A 174 -10.30 25.87 5.06
C ARG A 174 -9.13 25.19 4.35
N PHE A 175 -8.21 24.62 5.12
CA PHE A 175 -7.09 23.85 4.58
C PHE A 175 -7.56 22.58 3.86
N ASP A 176 -8.49 21.83 4.43
CA ASP A 176 -9.06 20.64 3.80
C ASP A 176 -9.80 20.99 2.51
N GLU A 177 -10.57 22.07 2.51
CA GLU A 177 -11.25 22.54 1.32
C GLU A 177 -10.26 22.95 0.23
N ALA A 178 -9.23 23.74 0.56
CA ALA A 178 -8.19 24.14 -0.37
C ALA A 178 -7.39 22.94 -0.89
N THR A 179 -7.09 21.97 -0.03
CA THR A 179 -6.39 20.72 -0.37
C THR A 179 -7.20 19.90 -1.36
N ARG A 180 -8.51 19.72 -1.12
CA ARG A 180 -9.40 19.02 -2.06
C ARG A 180 -9.45 19.71 -3.42
N HIS A 181 -9.55 21.04 -3.46
CA HIS A 181 -9.56 21.79 -4.72
C HIS A 181 -8.22 21.64 -5.46
N TYR A 182 -7.10 21.76 -4.75
CA TYR A 182 -5.76 21.56 -5.30
C TYR A 182 -5.58 20.14 -5.85
N GLU A 183 -5.96 19.12 -5.08
CA GLU A 183 -5.92 17.71 -5.50
C GLU A 183 -6.78 17.47 -6.75
N LEU A 184 -7.99 18.03 -6.81
CA LEU A 184 -8.87 17.92 -7.97
C LEU A 184 -8.29 18.60 -9.22
N GLN A 185 -7.63 19.76 -9.06
CA GLN A 185 -6.97 20.44 -10.18
C GLN A 185 -5.78 19.65 -10.71
N VAL A 186 -4.89 19.19 -9.81
CA VAL A 186 -3.74 18.35 -10.18
C VAL A 186 -4.21 17.05 -10.81
N PHE A 187 -5.25 16.42 -10.26
CA PHE A 187 -5.87 15.23 -10.83
C PHE A 187 -6.44 15.50 -12.21
N GLY A 188 -7.20 16.58 -12.40
CA GLY A 188 -7.78 16.97 -13.69
C GLY A 188 -6.70 17.19 -14.75
N LEU A 189 -5.60 17.86 -14.39
CA LEU A 189 -4.45 18.06 -15.28
C LEU A 189 -3.79 16.74 -15.67
N ARG A 190 -3.58 15.83 -14.71
CA ARG A 190 -3.02 14.50 -14.98
C ARG A 190 -3.95 13.65 -15.83
N LEU A 191 -5.26 13.71 -15.60
CA LEU A 191 -6.26 13.01 -16.40
C LEU A 191 -6.26 13.54 -17.84
N ALA A 192 -6.20 14.87 -18.02
CA ALA A 192 -6.13 15.50 -19.33
C ALA A 192 -4.85 15.12 -20.11
N LEU A 193 -3.75 14.82 -19.42
CA LEU A 193 -2.51 14.34 -20.05
C LEU A 193 -2.53 12.83 -20.34
N THR A 194 -2.95 12.02 -19.37
CA THR A 194 -2.82 10.55 -19.44
C THR A 194 -3.89 9.90 -20.32
N LEU A 195 -5.12 10.45 -20.35
CA LEU A 195 -6.22 9.94 -21.17
C LEU A 195 -5.91 9.95 -22.67
N PRO A 196 -5.42 11.06 -23.29
CA PRO A 196 -5.08 11.04 -24.71
C PRO A 196 -3.92 10.08 -25.01
N ILE A 197 -2.92 9.98 -24.12
CA ILE A 197 -1.82 9.00 -24.27
C ILE A 197 -2.37 7.57 -24.29
N LEU A 198 -3.31 7.24 -23.40
CA LEU A 198 -3.95 5.93 -23.34
C LEU A 198 -4.79 5.65 -24.60
N LEU A 199 -5.54 6.63 -25.10
CA LEU A 199 -6.29 6.50 -26.34
C LEU A 199 -5.38 6.26 -27.55
N VAL A 200 -4.28 7.00 -27.66
CA VAL A 200 -3.28 6.80 -28.71
C VAL A 200 -2.64 5.41 -28.60
N ALA A 201 -2.39 4.93 -27.37
CA ALA A 201 -1.83 3.60 -27.15
C ALA A 201 -2.79 2.48 -27.59
N ILE A 202 -4.07 2.59 -27.25
CA ILE A 202 -5.11 1.65 -27.69
C ILE A 202 -5.24 1.67 -29.21
N TRP A 203 -5.27 2.87 -29.82
CA TRP A 203 -5.35 3.01 -31.27
C TRP A 203 -4.14 2.40 -31.98
N LEU A 204 -2.93 2.70 -31.52
CA LEU A 204 -1.68 2.10 -32.03
C LEU A 204 -1.71 0.57 -31.89
N PHE A 205 -2.19 0.06 -30.77
CA PHE A 205 -2.28 -1.38 -30.53
C PHE A 205 -3.26 -2.07 -31.48
N ILE A 206 -4.43 -1.48 -31.76
CA ILE A 206 -5.41 -2.06 -32.68
C ILE A 206 -4.88 -2.06 -34.12
N ARG A 207 -4.31 -0.93 -34.57
CA ARG A 207 -3.95 -0.73 -35.98
C ARG A 207 -2.58 -1.29 -36.36
N TYR A 208 -1.59 -1.22 -35.45
CA TYR A 208 -0.18 -1.47 -35.74
C TYR A 208 0.40 -2.72 -35.05
N ARG A 209 -0.40 -3.55 -34.37
CA ARG A 209 0.06 -4.82 -33.75
C ARG A 209 0.61 -5.90 -34.69
N LYS A 210 0.70 -5.67 -36.00
CA LYS A 210 1.26 -6.64 -36.97
C LYS A 210 2.42 -6.09 -37.79
N VAL A 211 2.83 -4.83 -37.55
CA VAL A 211 3.90 -4.19 -38.31
C VAL A 211 5.28 -4.56 -37.77
N ARG A 212 6.32 -4.32 -38.57
CA ARG A 212 7.71 -4.68 -38.24
C ARG A 212 8.24 -4.05 -36.95
N TYR A 213 7.77 -2.87 -36.58
CA TYR A 213 8.12 -2.14 -35.34
C TYR A 213 7.16 -2.44 -34.16
N TRP A 214 6.55 -3.63 -34.17
CA TRP A 214 5.73 -4.16 -33.08
C TRP A 214 6.28 -3.97 -31.64
N PRO A 215 7.60 -4.10 -31.37
CA PRO A 215 8.12 -3.94 -30.01
C PRO A 215 7.84 -2.54 -29.41
N PHE A 216 7.94 -1.49 -30.21
CA PHE A 216 7.67 -0.12 -29.75
C PHE A 216 6.19 0.12 -29.46
N VAL A 217 5.29 -0.49 -30.25
CA VAL A 217 3.83 -0.43 -30.00
C VAL A 217 3.49 -1.09 -28.66
N TYR A 218 4.14 -2.23 -28.36
CA TYR A 218 3.93 -2.94 -27.09
C TYR A 218 4.58 -2.21 -25.91
N GLY A 219 5.78 -1.63 -26.12
CA GLY A 219 6.43 -0.79 -25.12
C GLY A 219 5.61 0.46 -24.79
N PHE A 220 5.08 1.16 -25.79
CA PHE A 220 4.20 2.31 -25.59
C PHE A 220 2.87 1.90 -24.93
N GLY A 221 2.30 0.76 -25.30
CA GLY A 221 1.11 0.21 -24.62
C GLY A 221 1.37 -0.11 -23.14
N LEU A 222 2.53 -0.70 -22.83
CA LEU A 222 2.95 -0.99 -21.45
C LEU A 222 3.18 0.30 -20.66
N PHE A 223 3.82 1.30 -21.26
CA PHE A 223 3.96 2.64 -20.68
C PHE A 223 2.60 3.27 -20.39
N ALA A 224 1.68 3.32 -21.36
CA ALA A 224 0.38 3.94 -21.18
C ALA A 224 -0.46 3.24 -20.10
N LEU A 225 -0.42 1.91 -20.04
CA LEU A 225 -1.04 1.15 -18.94
C LEU A 225 -0.36 1.45 -17.60
N SER A 226 0.97 1.49 -17.55
CA SER A 226 1.74 1.82 -16.35
C SER A 226 1.41 3.24 -15.86
N ALA A 227 1.45 4.24 -16.73
CA ALA A 227 1.06 5.61 -16.43
C ALA A 227 -0.38 5.68 -15.90
N PHE A 228 -1.32 4.95 -16.51
CA PHE A 228 -2.67 4.89 -15.98
C PHE A 228 -2.73 4.27 -14.55
N PHE A 229 -2.10 3.13 -14.32
CA PHE A 229 -2.24 2.38 -13.05
C PHE A 229 -1.35 2.88 -11.90
N ILE A 230 -0.14 3.34 -12.20
CA ILE A 230 0.88 3.74 -11.23
C ILE A 230 0.88 5.25 -11.04
N GLU A 231 0.49 6.01 -12.06
CA GLU A 231 0.71 7.45 -12.07
C GLU A 231 -0.60 8.25 -11.92
N LEU A 232 -1.69 7.81 -12.57
CA LEU A 232 -3.00 8.45 -12.47
C LEU A 232 -3.80 7.94 -11.25
N VAL A 233 -3.86 6.61 -11.08
CA VAL A 233 -4.76 5.97 -10.10
C VAL A 233 -4.43 6.25 -8.62
N PRO A 234 -3.16 6.35 -8.17
CA PRO A 234 -2.86 6.64 -6.75
C PRO A 234 -3.32 8.01 -6.25
N TYR A 235 -3.66 8.93 -7.15
CA TYR A 235 -4.00 10.32 -6.81
C TYR A 235 -5.50 10.62 -6.98
N LEU A 236 -6.32 9.58 -7.12
CA LEU A 236 -7.76 9.73 -7.25
C LEU A 236 -8.37 9.81 -5.85
N PRO A 237 -8.96 10.97 -5.44
CA PRO A 237 -9.45 11.16 -4.09
C PRO A 237 -10.55 10.13 -3.76
N ASN A 238 -10.38 9.42 -2.63
CA ASN A 238 -11.22 8.34 -2.09
C ASN A 238 -11.46 7.07 -2.95
N PHE A 239 -11.29 7.08 -4.28
CA PHE A 239 -11.68 5.93 -5.13
C PHE A 239 -10.57 5.27 -5.95
N GLY A 240 -9.32 5.77 -5.86
CA GLY A 240 -8.21 5.25 -6.66
C GLY A 240 -7.97 3.74 -6.48
N GLY A 241 -7.95 3.27 -5.23
CA GLY A 241 -7.76 1.85 -4.92
C GLY A 241 -8.81 0.94 -5.58
N TYR A 242 -10.07 1.35 -5.56
CA TYR A 242 -11.17 0.56 -6.13
C TYR A 242 -11.09 0.49 -7.65
N VAL A 243 -10.84 1.62 -8.32
CA VAL A 243 -10.67 1.65 -9.78
C VAL A 243 -9.49 0.77 -10.20
N ARG A 244 -8.36 0.84 -9.46
CA ARG A 244 -7.19 -0.02 -9.70
C ARG A 244 -7.54 -1.50 -9.70
N VAL A 245 -8.24 -1.92 -8.65
CA VAL A 245 -8.55 -3.33 -8.43
C VAL A 245 -9.60 -3.80 -9.43
N LEU A 246 -10.64 -3.01 -9.70
CA LEU A 246 -11.68 -3.37 -10.67
C LEU A 246 -11.14 -3.50 -12.10
N VAL A 247 -10.33 -2.55 -12.57
CA VAL A 247 -9.72 -2.65 -13.91
C VAL A 247 -8.71 -3.80 -13.94
N GLY A 248 -7.95 -4.02 -12.86
CA GLY A 248 -7.06 -5.16 -12.72
C GLY A 248 -7.81 -6.50 -12.83
N ILE A 249 -8.94 -6.65 -12.14
CA ILE A 249 -9.81 -7.83 -12.22
C ILE A 249 -10.36 -8.01 -13.64
N ALA A 250 -10.84 -6.93 -14.27
CA ALA A 250 -11.36 -7.00 -15.64
C ALA A 250 -10.28 -7.48 -16.64
N LEU A 251 -9.06 -6.96 -16.52
CA LEU A 251 -7.93 -7.35 -17.37
C LEU A 251 -7.51 -8.80 -17.13
N THR A 252 -7.45 -9.26 -15.88
CA THR A 252 -7.08 -10.66 -15.58
C THR A 252 -8.15 -11.65 -16.03
N VAL A 253 -9.43 -11.35 -15.84
CA VAL A 253 -10.55 -12.16 -16.35
C VAL A 253 -10.50 -12.22 -17.88
N PHE A 254 -10.32 -11.08 -18.54
CA PHE A 254 -10.22 -11.03 -20.01
C PHE A 254 -9.02 -11.83 -20.54
N ALA A 255 -7.84 -11.65 -19.93
CA ALA A 255 -6.64 -12.39 -20.28
C ALA A 255 -6.81 -13.90 -20.05
N GLY A 256 -7.40 -14.30 -18.93
CA GLY A 256 -7.71 -15.69 -18.59
C GLY A 256 -8.65 -16.33 -19.60
N LEU A 257 -9.76 -15.67 -19.95
CA LEU A 257 -10.71 -16.15 -20.95
C LEU A 257 -10.09 -16.27 -22.34
N TYR A 258 -9.27 -15.29 -22.74
CA TYR A 258 -8.56 -15.33 -24.02
C TYR A 258 -7.55 -16.49 -24.06
N MET A 259 -6.79 -16.67 -22.98
CA MET A 259 -5.78 -17.73 -22.88
C MET A 259 -6.45 -19.12 -22.86
N MET A 260 -7.54 -19.31 -22.12
CA MET A 260 -8.33 -20.54 -22.15
C MET A 260 -8.88 -20.84 -23.55
N LYS A 261 -9.47 -19.87 -24.24
CA LYS A 261 -9.94 -20.07 -25.63
C LYS A 261 -8.79 -20.42 -26.59
N ALA A 262 -7.61 -19.85 -26.39
CA ALA A 262 -6.43 -20.19 -27.19
C ALA A 262 -5.96 -21.63 -26.93
N PHE A 263 -5.90 -22.05 -25.67
CA PHE A 263 -5.56 -23.43 -25.29
C PHE A 263 -6.57 -24.44 -25.81
N GLN A 264 -7.87 -24.15 -25.73
CA GLN A 264 -8.93 -25.01 -26.26
C GLN A 264 -8.79 -25.20 -27.77
N ARG A 265 -8.63 -24.12 -28.54
CA ARG A 265 -8.40 -24.20 -30.00
C ARG A 265 -7.14 -24.98 -30.35
N TYR A 266 -6.08 -24.84 -29.55
CA TYR A 266 -4.85 -25.61 -29.76
C TYR A 266 -5.06 -27.10 -29.46
N ALA A 267 -5.76 -27.42 -28.37
CA ALA A 267 -6.09 -28.80 -28.00
C ALA A 267 -7.00 -29.48 -29.03
N GLU A 268 -7.98 -28.76 -29.57
CA GLU A 268 -8.87 -29.25 -30.64
C GLU A 268 -8.10 -29.57 -31.92
N ARG A 269 -7.21 -28.67 -32.38
CA ARG A 269 -6.33 -28.93 -33.55
C ARG A 269 -5.49 -30.18 -33.36
N LYS A 270 -4.87 -30.32 -32.19
CA LYS A 270 -4.04 -31.49 -31.87
C LYS A 270 -4.86 -32.78 -31.79
N ARG A 271 -6.12 -32.73 -31.36
CA ARG A 271 -7.03 -33.88 -31.37
C ARG A 271 -7.39 -34.31 -32.80
N LEU A 272 -7.65 -33.36 -33.69
CA LEU A 272 -7.95 -33.63 -35.10
C LEU A 272 -6.75 -34.24 -35.82
N GLU A 273 -5.54 -33.73 -35.59
CA GLU A 273 -4.29 -34.34 -36.11
C GLU A 273 -4.10 -35.79 -35.63
N LEU A 274 -4.53 -36.10 -34.41
CA LEU A 274 -4.46 -37.45 -33.84
C LEU A 274 -5.54 -38.42 -34.37
N GLN A 275 -6.47 -37.97 -35.24
CA GLN A 275 -7.50 -38.81 -35.86
C GLN A 275 -7.24 -39.17 -37.35
N GLN A 276 -6.32 -38.51 -38.06
CA GLN A 276 -6.02 -38.75 -39.49
C GLN A 276 -5.32 -40.09 -39.80
N ASP A 277 -5.17 -40.53 -41.04
CA ASP A 277 -4.51 -41.83 -41.29
C ASP A 277 -2.98 -41.79 -41.02
N GLN A 278 -2.38 -42.93 -40.60
CA GLN A 278 -0.98 -43.00 -40.16
C GLN A 278 0.03 -42.62 -41.25
N GLY A 279 -0.28 -42.94 -42.51
CA GLY A 279 0.59 -42.68 -43.66
C GLY A 279 0.71 -41.19 -44.00
N GLU A 280 -0.39 -40.45 -43.94
CA GLU A 280 -0.39 -38.99 -44.18
C GLU A 280 0.30 -38.24 -43.04
N ARG A 281 0.07 -38.65 -41.77
CA ARG A 281 0.70 -38.00 -40.61
C ARG A 281 2.22 -38.08 -40.63
N ALA A 282 2.79 -39.19 -41.10
CA ALA A 282 4.24 -39.35 -41.20
C ALA A 282 4.86 -38.40 -42.24
N ARG A 283 4.10 -38.04 -43.28
CA ARG A 283 4.56 -37.13 -44.35
C ARG A 283 4.50 -35.66 -43.93
N THR A 284 3.56 -35.28 -43.06
CA THR A 284 3.41 -33.88 -42.59
C THR A 284 4.38 -33.50 -41.46
N ILE A 285 5.11 -34.46 -40.89
CA ILE A 285 6.09 -34.20 -39.83
C ILE A 285 7.37 -33.65 -40.45
N GLY A 286 7.62 -32.36 -40.26
CA GLY A 286 8.86 -31.72 -40.71
C GLY A 286 10.12 -32.33 -40.05
N TYR A 287 11.17 -32.46 -40.85
CA TYR A 287 12.46 -33.06 -40.47
C TYR A 287 13.02 -32.50 -39.14
N GLU A 288 13.05 -31.18 -38.97
CA GLU A 288 13.56 -30.54 -37.74
C GLU A 288 12.80 -30.94 -36.47
N LYS A 289 11.47 -31.07 -36.58
CA LYS A 289 10.62 -31.49 -35.47
C LYS A 289 10.95 -32.92 -35.08
N ALA A 290 11.18 -33.78 -36.07
CA ALA A 290 11.53 -35.18 -35.87
C ALA A 290 12.88 -35.35 -35.16
N VAL A 291 13.92 -34.62 -35.58
CA VAL A 291 15.25 -34.66 -34.95
C VAL A 291 15.22 -34.15 -33.51
N ARG A 292 14.54 -33.02 -33.23
CA ARG A 292 14.42 -32.49 -31.86
C ARG A 292 13.64 -33.40 -30.93
N SER A 293 12.62 -34.07 -31.48
CA SER A 293 11.86 -35.11 -30.79
C SER A 293 12.74 -36.32 -30.47
N LEU A 294 13.64 -36.68 -31.39
CA LEU A 294 14.62 -37.75 -31.19
C LEU A 294 15.54 -37.45 -29.99
N GLU A 295 16.15 -36.26 -29.95
CA GLU A 295 17.02 -35.80 -28.85
C GLU A 295 16.33 -35.88 -27.48
N LYS A 296 15.04 -35.54 -27.44
CA LYS A 296 14.25 -35.51 -26.20
C LYS A 296 13.60 -36.84 -25.83
N LYS A 297 13.84 -37.90 -26.60
CA LYS A 297 13.19 -39.21 -26.45
C LYS A 297 11.64 -39.17 -26.49
N ARG A 298 11.05 -38.25 -27.28
CA ARG A 298 9.58 -38.06 -27.39
C ARG A 298 9.05 -38.14 -28.81
N CYS A 299 7.92 -38.81 -29.01
CA CYS A 299 7.36 -39.04 -30.34
C CYS A 299 7.02 -37.71 -31.06
N PRO A 300 7.43 -37.50 -32.32
CA PRO A 300 7.20 -36.25 -33.05
C PRO A 300 5.73 -35.95 -33.37
N SER A 301 4.86 -36.94 -33.27
CA SER A 301 3.41 -36.77 -33.43
C SER A 301 2.72 -36.48 -32.10
N CYS A 302 2.77 -37.40 -31.13
CA CYS A 302 2.00 -37.25 -29.88
C CYS A 302 2.75 -36.51 -28.75
N ASP A 303 4.05 -36.24 -28.91
CA ASP A 303 4.95 -35.59 -27.93
C ASP A 303 4.98 -36.31 -26.57
N LYS A 304 4.62 -37.59 -26.53
CA LYS A 304 4.79 -38.49 -25.38
C LYS A 304 6.09 -39.25 -25.53
N GLN A 305 6.70 -39.64 -24.40
CA GLN A 305 7.85 -40.55 -24.41
C GLN A 305 7.43 -41.86 -25.08
N TRP A 306 8.24 -42.37 -26.01
CA TRP A 306 7.92 -43.62 -26.71
C TRP A 306 8.52 -44.85 -26.02
N ASN A 307 9.50 -44.66 -25.12
CA ASN A 307 10.19 -45.74 -24.42
C ASN A 307 9.72 -45.82 -22.95
N LEU A 308 9.08 -46.93 -22.59
CA LEU A 308 8.67 -47.26 -21.22
C LEU A 308 9.68 -48.20 -20.55
N GLY A 309 10.99 -47.99 -20.77
CA GLY A 309 12.07 -48.79 -20.16
C GLY A 309 12.92 -49.65 -21.10
N GLY A 310 12.83 -49.45 -22.42
CA GLY A 310 13.71 -50.08 -23.40
C GLY A 310 13.80 -49.28 -24.69
N ASP A 311 14.99 -49.23 -25.29
CA ASP A 311 15.20 -48.46 -26.53
C ASP A 311 14.72 -49.22 -27.77
N ASP A 312 14.19 -50.45 -27.67
CA ASP A 312 13.87 -51.36 -28.78
C ASP A 312 12.50 -51.14 -29.46
N SER A 313 11.79 -50.06 -29.12
CA SER A 313 10.49 -49.75 -29.73
C SER A 313 10.62 -49.23 -31.16
N THR A 314 10.09 -49.97 -32.13
CA THR A 314 10.02 -49.56 -33.55
C THR A 314 8.84 -48.61 -33.82
N PHE A 315 7.75 -48.77 -33.04
CA PHE A 315 6.53 -47.97 -33.12
C PHE A 315 6.26 -47.26 -31.79
N CYS A 316 5.63 -46.10 -31.86
CA CYS A 316 5.21 -45.38 -30.65
C CYS A 316 4.01 -46.09 -30.00
N VAL A 317 4.15 -46.50 -28.74
CA VAL A 317 3.08 -47.16 -27.96
C VAL A 317 1.82 -46.33 -27.76
N HIS A 318 1.90 -45.01 -27.88
CA HIS A 318 0.78 -44.10 -27.65
C HIS A 318 -0.01 -43.71 -28.90
N CYS A 319 0.60 -43.78 -30.08
CA CYS A 319 -0.02 -43.32 -31.32
C CYS A 319 0.22 -44.22 -32.54
N GLY A 320 1.02 -45.28 -32.40
CA GLY A 320 1.32 -46.24 -33.45
C GLY A 320 2.25 -45.75 -34.56
N LEU A 321 2.77 -44.53 -34.48
CA LEU A 321 3.70 -43.97 -35.49
C LEU A 321 4.99 -44.79 -35.56
N ARG A 322 5.43 -45.14 -36.77
CA ARG A 322 6.74 -45.77 -37.00
C ARG A 322 7.86 -44.77 -36.74
N LEU A 323 8.71 -45.07 -35.75
CA LEU A 323 9.83 -44.22 -35.35
C LEU A 323 11.15 -44.71 -35.92
N PHE A 324 11.32 -46.03 -36.02
CA PHE A 324 12.55 -46.64 -36.49
C PHE A 324 12.30 -47.63 -37.64
N ASN A 325 13.31 -47.82 -38.48
CA ASN A 325 13.36 -48.82 -39.52
C ASN A 325 14.75 -49.47 -39.54
N VAL A 326 14.82 -50.69 -40.06
CA VAL A 326 16.08 -51.40 -40.24
C VAL A 326 16.47 -51.24 -41.71
N CYS A 327 17.68 -50.75 -41.94
CA CYS A 327 18.25 -50.64 -43.28
C CYS A 327 18.75 -52.02 -43.74
N GLU A 328 18.93 -52.21 -45.05
CA GLU A 328 19.45 -53.46 -45.63
C GLU A 328 20.85 -53.84 -45.08
N CYS A 329 21.62 -52.85 -44.61
CA CYS A 329 22.89 -53.07 -43.91
C CYS A 329 22.74 -53.63 -42.48
N GLY A 330 21.52 -53.90 -42.01
CA GLY A 330 21.22 -54.34 -40.65
C GLY A 330 21.15 -53.23 -39.60
N GLY A 331 21.45 -51.98 -39.99
CA GLY A 331 21.49 -50.83 -39.09
C GLY A 331 20.11 -50.28 -38.74
N ARG A 332 19.86 -50.01 -37.46
CA ARG A 332 18.61 -49.39 -36.99
C ARG A 332 18.66 -47.88 -37.15
N ASN A 333 17.81 -47.35 -38.01
CA ASN A 333 17.74 -45.93 -38.33
C ASN A 333 16.44 -45.31 -37.84
N PHE A 334 16.49 -44.00 -37.60
CA PHE A 334 15.28 -43.22 -37.37
C PHE A 334 14.60 -42.97 -38.71
N PHE A 335 13.30 -43.25 -38.76
CA PHE A 335 12.49 -43.24 -39.98
C PHE A 335 12.52 -41.88 -40.70
N PHE A 336 12.66 -40.78 -39.97
CA PHE A 336 12.66 -39.44 -40.56
C PHE A 336 14.03 -38.98 -41.09
N PHE A 337 15.10 -39.78 -40.95
CA PHE A 337 16.39 -39.44 -41.56
C PHE A 337 16.39 -39.78 -43.06
N PRO A 338 16.78 -38.84 -43.94
CA PRO A 338 16.90 -39.10 -45.38
C PRO A 338 17.88 -40.21 -45.74
N HIS A 339 18.93 -40.37 -44.93
CA HIS A 339 20.02 -41.33 -45.15
C HIS A 339 20.21 -42.24 -43.94
N CYS A 340 20.74 -43.43 -44.18
CA CYS A 340 21.17 -44.34 -43.12
C CYS A 340 22.42 -43.78 -42.42
N HIS A 341 22.39 -43.72 -41.08
CA HIS A 341 23.54 -43.25 -40.28
C HIS A 341 24.76 -44.18 -40.34
N GLN A 342 24.57 -45.45 -40.75
CA GLN A 342 25.63 -46.46 -40.76
C GLN A 342 26.24 -46.68 -42.15
N CYS A 343 25.42 -46.71 -43.22
CA CYS A 343 25.89 -46.98 -44.58
C CYS A 343 25.65 -45.84 -45.58
N GLY A 344 24.97 -44.75 -45.19
CA GLY A 344 24.70 -43.60 -46.06
C GLY A 344 23.63 -43.82 -47.14
N ALA A 345 23.10 -45.04 -47.29
CA ALA A 345 22.04 -45.32 -48.27
C ALA A 345 20.80 -44.46 -48.02
N ALA A 346 20.18 -43.97 -49.10
CA ALA A 346 18.92 -43.23 -49.00
C ALA A 346 17.82 -44.14 -48.44
N GLN A 347 17.12 -43.67 -47.42
CA GLN A 347 15.95 -44.35 -46.92
C GLN A 347 14.80 -43.96 -47.85
N GLY A 348 14.05 -44.92 -48.42
CA GLY A 348 12.93 -44.69 -49.35
C GLY A 348 11.71 -43.97 -48.75
N ASN A 349 11.94 -43.16 -47.72
CA ASN A 349 10.99 -42.29 -47.08
C ASN A 349 11.11 -40.95 -47.79
N GLU A 350 10.36 -40.76 -48.87
CA GLU A 350 10.22 -39.44 -49.50
C GLU A 350 9.60 -38.49 -48.47
N VAL A 351 10.46 -37.73 -47.79
CA VAL A 351 10.07 -36.56 -47.03
C VAL A 351 9.57 -35.55 -48.07
N PRO A 352 8.33 -35.03 -47.98
CA PRO A 352 7.92 -33.96 -48.87
C PRO A 352 8.89 -32.79 -48.66
N ALA A 353 9.43 -32.30 -49.77
CA ALA A 353 10.31 -31.15 -49.79
C ALA A 353 9.70 -30.02 -48.95
N SER A 354 10.52 -29.41 -48.10
CA SER A 354 10.16 -28.19 -47.38
C SER A 354 9.70 -27.14 -48.40
N SER A 355 8.39 -26.90 -48.46
CA SER A 355 7.84 -25.75 -49.18
C SER A 355 8.23 -24.49 -48.43
N ASP A 356 8.99 -23.63 -49.11
CA ASP A 356 9.39 -22.27 -48.69
C ASP A 356 8.22 -21.40 -48.19
#